data_AF-A0A968TEV2-F1
#
_entry.id   AF-A0A968TEV2-F1
#
_cell.length_a   1.000
_cell.length_b   1.000
_cell.length_c   1.000
_cell.angle_alpha   90.00
_cell.angle_beta   90.00
_cell.angle_gamma   90.00
#
_symmetry.space_group_name_H-M   'P 1'
#
loop_
_entity.id
_entity.type
_entity.pdbx_description
1 polymer ?
#
loop_
_entity_poly.entity_id
_entity_poly.type
_entity_poly.pdbx_seq_one_letter_code
_entity_poly.pdbx_strand_id
1 'polypeptide(L)'
;MHDGYIFTLGICGTAAASSPAPALLGAMLVALPPVKRAAYLGDVLRLNGSRDLPHPTRDKLLDEVLADLHDAELLLIVSPIFFHPVTDAVSVPARMQHLLERARTLPAAALRDKWAVLISLANPDHAHLVQQLDPAQHPLHTFCAAVGIHVVASHHVATDTTDRDTAQVLQALLADKARTAYSLIRNHYPDALPPPDAFH
;
A
#
# COMPACT_ATOMS: atom_id res chain seq x y z
N MET A 1 -11.88 -12.47 13.50
CA MET A 1 -13.02 -12.15 12.62
C MET A 1 -13.75 -10.96 13.21
N HIS A 2 -13.77 -9.85 12.48
CA HIS A 2 -14.19 -8.54 12.99
C HIS A 2 -15.65 -8.29 12.61
N ASP A 3 -16.60 -8.65 13.48
CA ASP A 3 -18.04 -8.40 13.27
C ASP A 3 -18.58 -8.82 11.88
N GLY A 4 -17.97 -9.85 11.30
CA GLY A 4 -18.28 -10.32 9.95
C GLY A 4 -17.73 -9.45 8.83
N TYR A 5 -16.74 -8.58 9.00
CA TYR A 5 -16.12 -7.86 7.88
C TYR A 5 -14.66 -8.29 7.66
N ILE A 6 -14.19 -8.14 6.42
CA ILE A 6 -12.78 -8.25 6.06
C ILE A 6 -12.06 -7.01 6.58
N PHE A 7 -11.07 -7.18 7.46
CA PHE A 7 -10.27 -6.09 7.95
C PHE A 7 -9.30 -5.63 6.86
N THR A 8 -9.42 -4.36 6.50
CA THR A 8 -8.59 -3.72 5.49
C THR A 8 -7.55 -2.81 6.14
N LEU A 9 -6.27 -3.02 5.83
CA LEU A 9 -5.19 -2.13 6.21
C LEU A 9 -4.70 -1.33 5.01
N GLY A 10 -4.90 -0.01 5.06
CA GLY A 10 -4.28 0.95 4.15
C GLY A 10 -2.89 1.37 4.63
N ILE A 11 -1.89 1.32 3.75
CA ILE A 11 -0.53 1.75 4.04
C ILE A 11 -0.09 2.76 2.99
N CYS A 12 0.14 4.00 3.42
CA CYS A 12 0.67 5.06 2.58
C CYS A 12 2.18 5.24 2.85
N GLY A 13 3.00 5.09 1.82
CA GLY A 13 4.47 5.21 1.91
C GLY A 13 4.97 6.62 2.20
N THR A 14 4.11 7.63 2.20
CA THR A 14 4.41 9.03 2.52
C THR A 14 3.21 9.68 3.21
N ALA A 15 3.45 10.75 3.97
CA ALA A 15 2.39 11.62 4.50
C ALA A 15 2.49 13.06 3.95
N ALA A 16 3.31 13.28 2.91
CA ALA A 16 3.49 14.59 2.31
C ALA A 16 2.15 15.11 1.76
N ALA A 17 1.76 16.32 2.17
CA ALA A 17 0.56 16.98 1.64
C ALA A 17 0.67 17.29 0.14
N SER A 18 1.89 17.41 -0.39
CA SER A 18 2.17 17.60 -1.82
C SER A 18 2.09 16.30 -2.62
N SER A 19 2.08 15.14 -1.97
CA SER A 19 1.97 13.85 -2.65
C SER A 19 0.50 13.51 -2.92
N PRO A 20 0.15 12.94 -4.08
CA PRO A 20 -1.20 12.43 -4.31
C PRO A 20 -1.50 11.15 -3.51
N ALA A 21 -0.47 10.47 -2.95
CA ALA A 21 -0.62 9.18 -2.28
C ALA A 21 -1.69 9.15 -1.18
N PRO A 22 -1.75 10.13 -0.26
CA PRO A 22 -2.74 10.09 0.82
C PRO A 22 -4.17 10.22 0.29
N ALA A 23 -4.39 11.08 -0.72
CA ALA A 23 -5.71 11.26 -1.33
C ALA A 23 -6.16 10.01 -2.09
N LEU A 24 -5.24 9.36 -2.81
CA LEU A 24 -5.51 8.11 -3.52
C LEU A 24 -5.85 6.97 -2.55
N LEU A 25 -5.07 6.80 -1.48
CA LEU A 25 -5.40 5.81 -0.44
C LEU A 25 -6.74 6.13 0.23
N GLY A 26 -7.01 7.41 0.53
CA GLY A 26 -8.28 7.87 1.09
C GLY A 26 -9.47 7.47 0.22
N ALA A 27 -9.38 7.70 -1.10
CA ALA A 27 -10.44 7.32 -2.04
C ALA A 27 -10.67 5.79 -2.07
N MET A 28 -9.59 5.00 -2.06
CA MET A 28 -9.69 3.54 -1.99
C MET A 28 -10.38 3.08 -0.72
N LEU A 29 -9.98 3.63 0.44
CA LEU A 29 -10.56 3.29 1.73
C LEU A 29 -12.03 3.71 1.82
N VAL A 30 -12.40 4.90 1.35
CA VAL A 30 -13.80 5.37 1.35
C VAL A 30 -14.71 4.41 0.61
N ALA A 31 -14.23 3.78 -0.46
CA ALA A 31 -14.99 2.83 -1.27
C ALA A 31 -15.22 1.46 -0.60
N LEU A 32 -14.65 1.22 0.58
CA LEU A 32 -14.71 -0.07 1.29
C LEU A 32 -15.56 -0.01 2.57
N PRO A 33 -16.04 -1.17 3.06
CA PRO A 33 -16.74 -1.28 4.35
C PRO A 33 -15.94 -0.71 5.55
N PRO A 34 -16.59 -0.49 6.70
CA PRO A 34 -16.03 0.36 7.76
C PRO A 34 -14.86 -0.25 8.55
N VAL A 35 -14.66 -1.57 8.51
CA VAL A 35 -13.57 -2.23 9.25
C VAL A 35 -12.24 -2.05 8.51
N LYS A 36 -11.68 -0.85 8.69
CA LYS A 36 -10.45 -0.42 8.02
C LYS A 36 -9.60 0.48 8.90
N ARG A 37 -8.28 0.35 8.76
CA ARG A 37 -7.29 1.26 9.35
C ARG A 37 -6.37 1.80 8.27
N ALA A 38 -5.75 2.95 8.53
CA ALA A 38 -4.82 3.58 7.62
C ALA A 38 -3.56 4.00 8.37
N ALA A 39 -2.40 3.75 7.77
CA ALA A 39 -1.11 4.17 8.28
C ALA A 39 -0.39 5.03 7.25
N TYR A 40 -0.03 6.25 7.64
CA TYR A 40 0.71 7.18 6.80
C TYR A 40 2.14 7.28 7.32
N LEU A 41 3.09 6.66 6.62
CA LEU A 41 4.43 6.43 7.15
C LEU A 41 5.28 7.72 7.25
N GLY A 42 4.83 8.82 6.66
CA GLY A 42 5.54 10.10 6.68
C GLY A 42 6.85 10.06 5.91
N ASP A 43 7.42 11.24 5.65
CA ASP A 43 8.74 11.32 5.04
C ASP A 43 9.79 11.27 6.15
N VAL A 44 10.62 10.24 6.13
CA VAL A 44 11.86 10.27 6.92
C VAL A 44 12.82 11.14 6.13
N LEU A 45 12.85 12.44 6.46
CA LEU A 45 13.93 13.31 6.02
C LEU A 45 15.23 12.69 6.54
N ARG A 46 16.06 12.13 5.65
CA ARG A 46 17.47 11.89 5.93
C ARG A 46 18.14 13.26 6.03
N LEU A 47 17.90 13.98 7.12
CA LEU A 47 18.59 15.21 7.45
C LEU A 47 20.08 14.88 7.58
N ASN A 48 20.86 15.31 6.59
CA ASN A 48 22.31 15.51 6.61
C ASN A 48 23.03 14.87 7.80
N GLY A 49 23.39 13.59 7.67
CA GLY A 49 24.34 12.94 8.58
C GLY A 49 23.81 12.49 9.94
N SER A 50 22.56 12.76 10.31
CA SER A 50 21.98 12.11 11.48
C SER A 50 21.44 10.72 11.10
N ARG A 51 22.06 9.69 11.66
CA ARG A 51 21.61 8.29 11.61
C ARG A 51 20.38 8.01 12.48
N ASP A 52 19.74 9.05 13.01
CA ASP A 52 18.59 8.87 13.90
C ASP A 52 17.30 8.69 13.08
N LEU A 53 17.22 7.58 12.35
CA LEU A 53 15.97 6.82 12.42
C LEU A 53 15.73 6.58 13.92
N PRO A 54 14.50 6.77 14.46
CA PRO A 54 14.22 6.25 15.80
C PRO A 54 14.73 4.81 15.83
N HIS A 55 15.56 4.48 16.82
CA HIS A 55 16.23 3.20 16.92
C HIS A 55 15.29 2.10 16.42
N PRO A 56 15.68 1.21 15.49
CA PRO A 56 14.77 0.31 14.75
C PRO A 56 13.86 -0.58 15.63
N THR A 57 14.08 -0.58 16.95
CA THR A 57 13.30 -1.25 17.99
C THR A 57 12.31 -0.33 18.75
N ARG A 58 12.14 0.94 18.37
CA ARG A 58 11.30 1.93 19.06
C ARG A 58 10.46 2.81 18.12
N ASP A 59 10.14 2.35 16.92
CA ASP A 59 9.17 3.04 16.07
C ASP A 59 7.76 2.52 16.38
N LYS A 60 7.08 3.17 17.33
CA LYS A 60 5.72 2.80 17.77
C LYS A 60 4.73 2.77 16.62
N LEU A 61 4.86 3.66 15.63
CA LEU A 61 4.00 3.64 14.45
C LEU A 61 4.19 2.33 13.69
N LEU A 62 5.43 1.90 13.47
CA LEU A 62 5.68 0.62 12.79
C LEU A 62 5.23 -0.58 13.62
N ASP A 63 5.35 -0.52 14.95
CA ASP A 63 4.84 -1.58 15.83
C ASP A 63 3.32 -1.73 15.69
N GLU A 64 2.58 -0.61 15.68
CA GLU A 64 1.13 -0.60 15.47
C GLU A 64 0.76 -1.13 14.08
N VAL A 65 1.50 -0.72 13.04
CA VAL A 65 1.26 -1.19 11.66
C VAL A 65 1.57 -2.68 11.54
N LEU A 66 2.60 -3.20 12.20
CA LEU A 66 2.93 -4.63 12.19
C LEU A 66 1.86 -5.46 12.91
N ALA A 67 1.27 -4.93 13.99
CA ALA A 67 0.13 -5.55 14.65
C ALA A 67 -1.10 -5.58 13.74
N ASP A 68 -1.42 -4.46 13.08
CA ASP A 68 -2.53 -4.42 12.11
C ASP A 68 -2.27 -5.34 10.91
N LEU A 69 -1.02 -5.42 10.45
CA LEU A 69 -0.63 -6.26 9.32
C LEU A 69 -0.86 -7.75 9.62
N HIS A 70 -0.64 -8.16 10.87
CA HIS A 70 -0.94 -9.51 11.34
C HIS A 70 -2.43 -9.84 11.19
N ASP A 71 -3.31 -8.89 11.49
CA ASP A 71 -4.76 -9.15 11.53
C ASP A 71 -5.45 -8.89 10.18
N ALA A 72 -4.92 -8.02 9.32
CA ALA A 72 -5.59 -7.61 8.09
C ALA A 72 -5.66 -8.72 7.04
N GLU A 73 -6.82 -8.96 6.43
CA GLU A 73 -6.97 -9.88 5.30
C GLU A 73 -6.71 -9.19 3.95
N LEU A 74 -6.98 -7.88 3.85
CA LEU A 74 -6.73 -7.06 2.66
C LEU A 74 -5.78 -5.89 2.95
N LEU A 75 -4.75 -5.76 2.14
CA LEU A 75 -3.79 -4.66 2.16
C LEU A 75 -3.99 -3.72 0.97
N LEU A 76 -4.06 -2.43 1.23
CA LEU A 76 -4.01 -1.39 0.20
C LEU A 76 -2.72 -0.60 0.38
N ILE A 77 -1.73 -0.83 -0.47
CA ILE A 77 -0.42 -0.19 -0.34
C ILE A 77 -0.27 0.85 -1.43
N VAL A 78 -0.17 2.12 -1.04
CA VAL A 78 0.06 3.26 -1.95
C VAL A 78 1.42 3.87 -1.61
N SER A 79 2.39 3.78 -2.49
CA SER A 79 3.76 4.25 -2.20
C SER A 79 4.38 4.96 -3.38
N PRO A 80 5.12 6.07 -3.16
CA PRO A 80 6.15 6.50 -4.08
C PRO A 80 7.14 5.39 -4.37
N ILE A 81 7.70 5.41 -5.57
CA ILE A 81 8.86 4.62 -5.97
C ILE A 81 9.93 5.54 -6.57
N PHE A 82 11.19 5.20 -6.34
CA PHE A 82 12.34 5.96 -6.80
C PHE A 82 13.25 5.09 -7.64
N PHE A 83 13.70 5.64 -8.76
CA PHE A 83 14.64 4.99 -9.67
C PHE A 83 16.05 5.50 -9.40
N HIS A 84 17.00 4.57 -9.27
CA HIS A 84 18.40 4.92 -9.16
C HIS A 84 19.02 5.01 -10.57
N PRO A 85 19.52 6.19 -10.99
CA PRO A 85 19.89 6.45 -12.39
C PRO A 85 21.11 5.68 -12.89
N VAL A 86 21.88 5.05 -11.99
CA VAL A 86 23.11 4.33 -12.34
C VAL A 86 22.93 2.81 -12.32
N THR A 87 21.99 2.32 -11.51
CA THR A 87 21.83 0.87 -11.26
C THR A 87 20.48 0.35 -11.72
N ASP A 88 19.64 1.24 -12.27
CA ASP A 88 18.22 1.01 -12.59
C ASP A 88 17.43 0.37 -11.44
N ALA A 89 17.92 0.53 -10.21
CA ALA A 89 17.32 -0.07 -9.04
C ALA A 89 16.08 0.73 -8.63
N VAL A 90 14.99 0.02 -8.37
CA VAL A 90 13.75 0.61 -7.86
C VAL A 90 13.73 0.48 -6.34
N SER A 91 13.39 1.58 -5.67
CA SER A 91 13.30 1.65 -4.21
C SER A 91 11.99 2.30 -3.77
N VAL A 92 11.62 2.06 -2.52
CA VAL A 92 10.49 2.70 -1.83
C VAL A 92 11.01 3.66 -0.76
N PRO A 93 10.18 4.57 -0.21
CA PRO A 93 10.57 5.42 0.91
C PRO A 93 11.20 4.62 2.06
N ALA A 94 12.22 5.21 2.71
CA ALA A 94 13.02 4.52 3.72
C ALA A 94 12.19 3.88 4.85
N ARG A 95 11.10 4.53 5.26
CA ARG A 95 10.22 3.99 6.30
C ARG A 95 9.35 2.83 5.81
N MET A 96 8.91 2.89 4.55
CA MET A 96 8.27 1.75 3.90
C MET A 96 9.26 0.58 3.83
N GLN A 97 10.49 0.82 3.36
CA GLN A 97 11.53 -0.20 3.34
C GLN A 97 11.74 -0.85 4.72
N HIS A 98 11.82 -0.02 5.78
CA HIS A 98 11.97 -0.52 7.15
C HIS A 98 10.76 -1.33 7.62
N LEU A 99 9.53 -0.93 7.27
CA LEU A 99 8.33 -1.71 7.53
C LEU A 99 8.39 -3.08 6.85
N LEU A 100 8.76 -3.14 5.56
CA LEU A 100 8.86 -4.40 4.81
C LEU A 100 9.91 -5.34 5.43
N GLU A 101 11.07 -4.79 5.82
CA GLU A 101 12.13 -5.54 6.49
C GLU A 101 11.67 -6.13 7.82
N ARG A 102 10.97 -5.34 8.65
CA ARG A 102 10.43 -5.82 9.92
C ARG A 102 9.31 -6.83 9.71
N ALA A 103 8.42 -6.59 8.75
CA ALA A 103 7.33 -7.50 8.43
C ALA A 103 7.85 -8.89 8.00
N ARG A 104 8.98 -8.98 7.29
CA ARG A 104 9.61 -10.26 6.94
C ARG A 104 10.05 -11.10 8.15
N THR A 105 10.18 -10.48 9.33
CA THR A 105 10.53 -11.20 10.57
C THR A 105 9.31 -11.74 11.30
N LEU A 106 8.09 -11.39 10.88
CA LEU A 106 6.87 -11.96 11.42
C LEU A 106 6.76 -13.46 11.08
N PRO A 107 6.07 -14.27 11.90
CA PRO A 107 5.81 -15.66 11.57
C PRO A 107 5.14 -15.79 10.19
N ALA A 108 5.52 -16.77 9.38
CA ALA A 108 4.96 -16.93 8.03
C ALA A 108 3.43 -17.03 8.02
N ALA A 109 2.85 -17.68 9.03
CA ALA A 109 1.40 -17.78 9.21
C ALA A 109 0.71 -16.42 9.44
N ALA A 110 1.44 -15.41 9.91
CA ALA A 110 0.92 -14.07 10.12
C ALA A 110 0.79 -13.25 8.84
N LEU A 111 1.38 -13.67 7.71
CA LEU A 111 1.37 -12.92 6.45
C LEU A 111 0.86 -13.70 5.25
N ARG A 112 0.94 -15.04 5.31
CA ARG A 112 0.48 -15.93 4.24
C ARG A 112 -1.02 -15.77 4.01
N ASP A 113 -1.43 -15.97 2.76
CA ASP A 113 -2.83 -16.03 2.30
C ASP A 113 -3.61 -14.71 2.47
N LYS A 114 -2.91 -13.61 2.76
CA LYS A 114 -3.45 -12.25 2.68
C LYS A 114 -3.44 -11.76 1.25
N TRP A 115 -4.22 -10.72 0.98
CA TRP A 115 -4.38 -10.14 -0.35
C TRP A 115 -3.91 -8.69 -0.39
N ALA A 116 -3.39 -8.24 -1.52
CA ALA A 116 -2.88 -6.87 -1.67
C ALA A 116 -3.27 -6.21 -2.99
N VAL A 117 -3.59 -4.91 -2.89
CA VAL A 117 -3.62 -3.98 -4.02
C VAL A 117 -2.41 -3.05 -3.89
N LEU A 118 -1.58 -2.99 -4.93
CA LEU A 118 -0.33 -2.23 -4.93
C LEU A 118 -0.41 -1.04 -5.89
N ILE A 119 -0.36 0.18 -5.37
CA ILE A 119 -0.33 1.41 -6.16
C ILE A 119 1.03 2.07 -5.99
N SER A 120 1.73 2.25 -7.10
CA SER A 120 3.07 2.83 -7.10
C SER A 120 3.07 4.14 -7.85
N LEU A 121 3.66 5.16 -7.21
CA LEU A 121 3.68 6.52 -7.72
C LEU A 121 5.10 6.85 -8.13
N ALA A 122 5.31 7.19 -9.40
CA ALA A 122 6.60 7.63 -9.88
C ALA A 122 6.59 9.08 -10.29
N ASN A 123 7.77 9.69 -10.22
CA ASN A 123 8.01 10.97 -10.86
C ASN A 123 7.62 10.90 -12.36
N PRO A 124 6.91 11.91 -12.89
CA PRO A 124 6.55 11.99 -14.32
C PRO A 124 7.69 11.71 -15.28
N ASP A 125 8.90 12.17 -14.96
CA ASP A 125 10.10 11.97 -15.78
C ASP A 125 10.44 10.48 -15.97
N HIS A 126 10.00 9.63 -15.02
CA HIS A 126 10.22 8.19 -15.02
C HIS A 126 8.97 7.39 -15.40
N ALA A 127 7.89 8.02 -15.85
CA ALA A 127 6.62 7.36 -16.16
C ALA A 127 6.78 6.14 -17.10
N HIS A 128 7.61 6.30 -18.13
CA HIS A 128 7.90 5.24 -19.10
C HIS A 128 8.64 4.04 -18.48
N LEU A 129 9.53 4.28 -17.52
CA LEU A 129 10.27 3.23 -16.82
C LEU A 129 9.34 2.37 -15.97
N VAL A 130 8.35 2.98 -15.30
CA VAL A 130 7.42 2.21 -14.46
C VAL A 130 6.52 1.30 -15.29
N GLN A 131 6.09 1.73 -16.48
CA GLN A 131 5.26 0.92 -17.36
C GLN A 131 5.97 -0.35 -17.85
N GLN A 132 7.31 -0.34 -17.84
CA GLN A 132 8.16 -1.44 -18.27
C GLN A 132 8.76 -2.22 -17.11
N LEU A 133 8.48 -1.82 -15.86
CA LEU A 133 9.08 -2.40 -14.68
C LEU A 133 8.57 -3.82 -14.44
N ASP A 134 9.49 -4.78 -14.44
CA ASP A 134 9.19 -6.16 -14.08
C ASP A 134 8.75 -6.22 -12.61
N PRO A 135 7.61 -6.88 -12.28
CA PRO A 135 7.20 -7.13 -10.90
C PRO A 135 8.32 -7.72 -10.01
N ALA A 136 9.21 -8.54 -10.56
CA ALA A 136 10.35 -9.11 -9.82
C ALA A 136 11.36 -8.05 -9.34
N GLN A 137 11.43 -6.91 -10.03
CA GLN A 137 12.30 -5.77 -9.69
C GLN A 137 11.60 -4.76 -8.75
N HIS A 138 10.30 -4.90 -8.54
CA HIS A 138 9.51 -3.95 -7.77
C HIS A 138 9.48 -4.35 -6.26
N PRO A 139 10.02 -3.54 -5.33
CA PRO A 139 10.19 -3.93 -3.93
C PRO A 139 8.93 -4.43 -3.22
N LEU A 140 7.77 -3.81 -3.49
CA LEU A 140 6.48 -4.26 -2.94
C LEU A 140 6.05 -5.63 -3.46
N HIS A 141 6.20 -5.90 -4.76
CA HIS A 141 5.90 -7.21 -5.34
C HIS A 141 6.83 -8.28 -4.81
N THR A 142 8.13 -7.99 -4.77
CA THR A 142 9.13 -8.90 -4.19
C THR A 142 8.82 -9.22 -2.72
N PHE A 143 8.40 -8.21 -1.93
CA PHE A 143 7.96 -8.44 -0.56
C PHE A 143 6.74 -9.36 -0.50
N CYS A 144 5.66 -9.04 -1.23
CA CYS A 144 4.43 -9.85 -1.23
C CYS A 144 4.72 -11.30 -1.62
N ALA A 145 5.49 -11.52 -2.69
CA ALA A 145 5.89 -12.85 -3.13
C ALA A 145 6.70 -13.61 -2.05
N ALA A 146 7.65 -12.94 -1.39
CA ALA A 146 8.50 -13.57 -0.38
C ALA A 146 7.73 -14.01 0.87
N VAL A 147 6.66 -13.31 1.25
CA VAL A 147 5.88 -13.59 2.46
C VAL A 147 4.55 -14.29 2.18
N GLY A 148 4.24 -14.59 0.92
CA GLY A 148 3.04 -15.32 0.52
C GLY A 148 1.76 -14.50 0.50
N ILE A 149 1.84 -13.20 0.20
CA ILE A 149 0.70 -12.31 -0.02
C ILE A 149 0.31 -12.34 -1.51
N HIS A 150 -0.98 -12.51 -1.79
CA HIS A 150 -1.55 -12.53 -3.13
C HIS A 150 -1.83 -11.12 -3.65
N VAL A 151 -1.08 -10.68 -4.66
CA VAL A 151 -1.35 -9.39 -5.31
C VAL A 151 -2.51 -9.55 -6.30
N VAL A 152 -3.66 -8.93 -6.01
CA VAL A 152 -4.85 -9.01 -6.88
C VAL A 152 -4.87 -7.92 -7.96
N ALA A 153 -4.22 -6.80 -7.67
CA ALA A 153 -4.11 -5.69 -8.59
C ALA A 153 -2.84 -4.91 -8.30
N SER A 154 -2.15 -4.48 -9.36
CA SER A 154 -1.08 -3.51 -9.27
C SER A 154 -1.29 -2.41 -10.29
N HIS A 155 -1.00 -1.17 -9.92
CA HIS A 155 -1.11 -0.03 -10.81
C HIS A 155 0.03 0.95 -10.59
N HIS A 156 0.48 1.52 -11.69
CA HIS A 156 1.59 2.45 -11.74
C HIS A 156 1.08 3.79 -12.24
N VAL A 157 1.31 4.83 -11.44
CA VAL A 157 0.80 6.18 -11.70
C VAL A 157 1.99 7.12 -11.80
N ALA A 158 2.07 7.85 -12.91
CA ALA A 158 2.94 9.01 -13.03
C ALA A 158 2.27 10.19 -12.30
N THR A 159 2.96 10.84 -11.35
CA THR A 159 2.36 11.86 -10.48
C THR A 159 2.16 13.22 -11.13
N ASP A 160 1.97 13.30 -12.46
CA ASP A 160 1.70 14.56 -13.15
C ASP A 160 0.20 14.93 -13.06
N THR A 161 -0.34 14.88 -11.84
CA THR A 161 -1.75 15.15 -11.58
C THR A 161 -1.93 16.61 -11.18
N THR A 162 -1.31 17.56 -11.90
CA THR A 162 -1.64 18.98 -11.72
C THR A 162 -3.05 19.30 -12.20
N ASP A 163 -3.61 18.44 -13.05
CA ASP A 163 -5.00 18.49 -13.46
C ASP A 163 -5.94 17.81 -12.44
N ARG A 164 -6.91 18.58 -11.95
CA ARG A 164 -7.92 18.14 -10.98
C ARG A 164 -8.83 17.05 -11.54
N ASP A 165 -9.15 17.11 -12.83
CA ASP A 165 -10.07 16.16 -13.46
C ASP A 165 -9.38 14.80 -13.58
N THR A 166 -8.12 14.79 -14.01
CA THR A 166 -7.27 13.60 -14.01
C THR A 166 -7.13 12.98 -12.61
N ALA A 167 -6.95 13.79 -11.57
CA ALA A 167 -6.86 13.30 -10.19
C ALA A 167 -8.16 12.62 -9.72
N GLN A 168 -9.33 13.16 -10.08
CA GLN A 168 -10.63 12.56 -9.74
C GLN A 168 -10.87 11.25 -10.49
N VAL A 169 -10.56 11.20 -11.78
CA VAL A 169 -10.66 9.97 -12.59
C VAL A 169 -9.78 8.87 -12.00
N LEU A 170 -8.56 9.22 -11.60
CA LEU A 170 -7.65 8.26 -10.96
C LEU A 170 -8.19 7.78 -9.60
N GLN A 171 -8.71 8.67 -8.76
CA GLN A 171 -9.33 8.28 -7.49
C GLN A 171 -10.50 7.32 -7.70
N ALA A 172 -11.37 7.59 -8.68
CA ALA A 172 -12.49 6.72 -9.02
C ALA A 172 -12.01 5.35 -9.52
N LEU A 173 -11.00 5.30 -10.37
CA LEU A 173 -10.39 4.06 -10.86
C LEU A 173 -9.81 3.23 -9.70
N LEU A 174 -9.10 3.85 -8.77
CA LEU A 174 -8.49 3.14 -7.64
C LEU A 174 -9.53 2.67 -6.62
N ALA A 175 -10.57 3.47 -6.37
CA ALA A 175 -11.74 3.07 -5.60
C ALA A 175 -12.40 1.82 -6.18
N ASP A 176 -12.54 1.76 -7.50
CA ASP A 176 -13.11 0.60 -8.18
C ASP A 176 -12.25 -0.66 -8.05
N LYS A 177 -10.92 -0.50 -8.16
CA LYS A 177 -9.97 -1.60 -7.90
C LYS A 177 -10.06 -2.11 -6.47
N ALA A 178 -10.20 -1.20 -5.49
CA ALA A 178 -10.37 -1.59 -4.09
C ALA A 178 -11.67 -2.39 -3.89
N ARG A 179 -12.79 -1.93 -4.43
CA ARG A 179 -14.07 -2.68 -4.40
C ARG A 179 -13.95 -4.05 -5.06
N THR A 180 -13.35 -4.11 -6.24
CA THR A 180 -13.13 -5.37 -6.96
C THR A 180 -12.30 -6.34 -6.14
N ALA A 181 -11.21 -5.87 -5.53
CA ALA A 181 -10.37 -6.67 -4.64
C ALA A 181 -11.18 -7.19 -3.44
N TYR A 182 -11.92 -6.32 -2.76
CA TYR A 182 -12.76 -6.70 -1.63
C TYR A 182 -13.81 -7.77 -2.01
N SER A 183 -14.52 -7.58 -3.12
CA SER A 183 -15.51 -8.55 -3.61
C SER A 183 -14.88 -9.90 -3.99
N LEU A 184 -13.67 -9.90 -4.55
CA LEU A 184 -12.94 -11.14 -4.84
C LEU A 184 -12.59 -11.88 -3.55
N ILE A 185 -12.08 -11.17 -2.56
CA ILE A 185 -11.64 -11.74 -1.28
C ILE A 185 -12.84 -12.28 -0.48
N ARG A 186 -13.99 -11.61 -0.53
CA ARG A 186 -15.23 -12.08 0.08
C ARG A 186 -15.59 -13.52 -0.33
N ASN A 187 -15.29 -13.94 -1.56
CA ASN A 187 -15.54 -15.33 -1.99
C ASN A 187 -14.72 -16.36 -1.20
N HIS A 188 -13.61 -15.93 -0.60
CA HIS A 188 -12.76 -16.74 0.29
C HIS A 188 -13.16 -16.63 1.77
N TYR A 189 -14.00 -15.66 2.13
CA TYR A 189 -14.53 -15.44 3.48
C TYR A 189 -16.06 -15.37 3.43
N PRO A 190 -16.76 -16.50 3.23
CA PRO A 190 -18.20 -16.52 2.98
C PRO A 190 -19.03 -16.00 4.16
N ASP A 191 -18.48 -16.07 5.38
CA ASP A 191 -19.09 -15.54 6.60
C ASP A 191 -18.97 -14.01 6.72
N ALA A 192 -18.24 -13.36 5.79
CA ALA A 192 -18.16 -11.91 5.76
C ALA A 192 -19.46 -11.28 5.24
N LEU A 193 -19.88 -10.16 5.80
CA LEU A 193 -20.98 -9.29 5.43
C LEU A 193 -20.70 -8.58 4.09
N PRO A 194 -21.74 -8.36 3.29
CA PRO A 194 -21.59 -7.72 1.98
C PRO A 194 -21.17 -6.26 2.13
N PRO A 195 -20.58 -5.67 1.07
CA PRO A 195 -20.38 -4.24 1.06
C PRO A 195 -21.71 -3.51 1.26
N PRO A 196 -21.73 -2.35 1.95
CA PRO A 196 -22.95 -1.66 2.34
C PRO A 196 -23.86 -1.28 1.16
N ASP A 197 -23.28 -1.17 -0.06
CA ASP A 197 -24.03 -0.85 -1.28
C ASP A 197 -24.84 -2.03 -1.85
N ALA A 198 -24.74 -3.23 -1.28
CA ALA A 198 -25.56 -4.39 -1.69
C ALA A 198 -27.02 -4.32 -1.20
N PHE A 199 -27.43 -3.21 -0.57
CA PHE A 199 -28.77 -2.98 -0.01
C PHE A 199 -29.58 -1.89 -0.76
N HIS A 200 -29.17 -1.49 -1.97
CA HIS A 200 -29.88 -0.53 -2.80
C HIS A 200 -30.38 -1.13 -4.12
#